data_AF-A0A961TU65-F1
#
_entry.id   AF-A0A961TU65-F1
#
_cell.length_a   1.000
_cell.length_b   1.000
_cell.length_c   1.000
_cell.angle_alpha   90.00
_cell.angle_beta   90.00
_cell.angle_gamma   90.00
#
_symmetry.space_group_name_H-M   'P 1'
#
loop_
_entity.id
_entity.type
_entity.pdbx_description
1 polymer ?
#
loop_
_entity_poly.entity_id
_entity_poly.type
_entity_poly.pdbx_seq_one_letter_code
_entity_poly.pdbx_strand_id
1 'polypeptide(L)'
;FAGLESGDLHVAMEMWETTGRDAMDASTATGKTEVFGPTGMQAKEEWWYPEYMKEKCPGLPNWEALKDEKCAEAFSTAETAPKGRYLGGPVTWGGFDDERVEALDLPFEVIHAGTDAALFAELESAYQRQAPIMLWIYAPHWAPAKYKGEWVEFPEYTKECYTDP
;
A
#
# COMPACT_ATOMS: atom_id res chain seq x y z
N PHE A 1 -18.59 2.26 6.62
CA PHE A 1 -19.77 3.01 6.12
C PHE A 1 -21.07 2.63 6.81
N ALA A 2 -21.38 1.35 7.05
CA ALA A 2 -22.62 0.94 7.71
C ALA A 2 -22.96 1.73 9.01
N GLY A 3 -21.98 2.00 9.87
CA GLY A 3 -22.20 2.83 11.07
C GLY A 3 -22.56 4.29 10.78
N LEU A 4 -22.04 4.88 9.70
CA LEU A 4 -22.46 6.21 9.24
C LEU A 4 -23.86 6.17 8.66
N GLU A 5 -24.19 5.12 7.89
CA GLU A 5 -25.51 4.94 7.28
C GLU A 5 -26.62 4.65 8.30
N SER A 6 -26.29 3.97 9.40
CA SER A 6 -27.23 3.73 10.51
C SER A 6 -27.41 4.94 11.42
N GLY A 7 -26.45 5.87 11.41
CA GLY A 7 -26.38 6.99 12.34
C GLY A 7 -25.71 6.66 13.69
N ASP A 8 -25.16 5.45 13.86
CA ASP A 8 -24.39 5.08 15.05
C ASP A 8 -23.04 5.84 15.11
N LEU A 9 -22.49 6.14 13.93
CA LEU A 9 -21.36 7.06 13.74
C LEU A 9 -21.87 8.33 13.07
N HIS A 10 -21.50 9.48 13.62
CA HIS A 10 -22.00 10.76 13.13
C HIS A 10 -21.06 11.40 12.11
N VAL A 11 -19.74 11.23 12.27
CA VAL A 11 -18.71 11.86 11.45
C VAL A 11 -17.51 10.91 11.33
N ALA A 12 -16.93 10.83 10.13
CA ALA A 12 -15.63 10.22 9.88
C ALA A 12 -14.75 11.23 9.14
N MET A 13 -13.60 11.57 9.72
CA MET A 13 -12.73 12.65 9.23
C MET A 13 -11.60 12.14 8.31
N GLU A 14 -11.23 10.86 8.44
CA GLU A 14 -10.17 10.24 7.66
C GLU A 14 -10.78 9.26 6.66
N MET A 15 -11.25 9.82 5.56
CA MET A 15 -11.79 9.06 4.44
C MET A 15 -10.73 8.99 3.33
N TRP A 16 -10.06 7.83 3.24
CA TRP A 16 -9.02 7.57 2.26
C TRP A 16 -9.65 7.21 0.91
N GLU A 17 -9.83 8.20 0.03
CA GLU A 17 -10.37 7.97 -1.32
C GLU A 17 -9.49 7.03 -2.16
N THR A 18 -8.20 6.93 -1.85
CA THR A 18 -7.22 6.09 -2.56
C THR A 18 -7.53 4.59 -2.47
N THR A 19 -8.01 4.10 -1.32
CA THR A 19 -8.38 2.69 -1.10
C THR A 19 -9.87 2.49 -0.85
N GLY A 20 -10.58 3.53 -0.39
CA GLY A 20 -11.97 3.45 0.05
C GLY A 20 -13.00 4.00 -0.94
N ARG A 21 -12.62 4.39 -2.17
CA ARG A 21 -13.50 5.10 -3.11
C ARG A 21 -14.84 4.40 -3.34
N ASP A 22 -14.82 3.12 -3.70
CA ASP A 22 -16.04 2.39 -4.04
C ASP A 22 -16.99 2.29 -2.85
N ALA A 23 -16.44 2.11 -1.65
CA ALA A 23 -17.24 2.07 -0.42
C ALA A 23 -17.82 3.45 -0.06
N MET A 24 -17.09 4.54 -0.33
CA MET A 24 -17.59 5.91 -0.21
C MET A 24 -18.73 6.18 -1.20
N ASP A 25 -18.52 5.84 -2.47
CA ASP A 25 -19.49 6.05 -3.54
C ASP A 25 -20.77 5.22 -3.28
N ALA A 26 -20.62 3.96 -2.86
CA ALA A 26 -21.75 3.12 -2.47
C ALA A 26 -22.53 3.69 -1.28
N SER A 27 -21.83 4.21 -0.27
CA SER A 27 -22.49 4.79 0.91
C SER A 27 -23.25 6.06 0.56
N THR A 28 -22.62 6.98 -0.16
CA THR A 28 -23.23 8.27 -0.55
C THR A 28 -24.41 8.08 -1.49
N ALA A 29 -24.38 7.06 -2.36
CA ALA A 29 -25.50 6.69 -3.23
C ALA A 29 -26.77 6.27 -2.45
N THR A 30 -26.64 5.86 -1.18
CA THR A 30 -27.81 5.56 -0.34
C THR A 30 -28.60 6.81 0.09
N GLY A 31 -28.00 8.00 0.00
CA GLY A 31 -28.54 9.25 0.52
C GLY A 31 -28.53 9.36 2.06
N LYS A 32 -27.95 8.38 2.76
CA LYS A 32 -27.85 8.37 4.23
C LYS A 32 -26.55 9.00 4.75
N THR A 33 -25.57 9.19 3.87
CA THR A 33 -24.28 9.79 4.16
C THR A 33 -24.01 10.96 3.23
N GLU A 34 -23.37 11.98 3.79
CA GLU A 34 -23.02 13.24 3.12
C GLU A 34 -21.50 13.44 3.14
N VAL A 35 -20.95 13.96 2.05
CA VAL A 35 -19.53 14.36 1.96
C VAL A 35 -19.40 15.85 2.26
N PHE A 36 -18.72 16.18 3.37
CA PHE A 36 -18.55 17.54 3.87
C PHE A 36 -17.39 18.31 3.19
N GLY A 37 -16.77 17.71 2.17
CA GLY A 37 -15.66 18.29 1.42
C GLY A 37 -14.27 17.75 1.82
N PRO A 38 -13.22 18.11 1.08
CA PRO A 38 -11.87 17.62 1.30
C PRO A 38 -11.23 18.26 2.53
N THR A 39 -10.37 17.50 3.22
CA THR A 39 -9.57 17.99 4.36
C THR A 39 -8.37 18.83 3.93
N GLY A 40 -8.05 18.86 2.63
CA GLY A 40 -6.87 19.53 2.07
C GLY A 40 -5.57 18.70 2.15
N MET A 41 -5.63 17.49 2.70
CA MET A 41 -4.50 16.57 2.73
C MET A 41 -4.27 15.94 1.36
N GLN A 42 -3.00 15.84 0.96
CA GLN A 42 -2.60 15.12 -0.25
C GLN A 42 -2.21 13.71 0.15
N ALA A 43 -3.16 12.79 -0.02
CA ALA A 43 -2.98 11.39 0.34
C ALA A 43 -2.15 10.65 -0.71
N LYS A 44 -1.25 9.79 -0.26
CA LYS A 44 -0.62 8.75 -1.08
C LYS A 44 -0.56 7.47 -0.27
N GLU A 45 -1.04 6.38 -0.83
CA GLU A 45 -0.96 5.03 -0.26
C GLU A 45 -0.33 4.16 -1.33
N GLU A 46 0.88 3.64 -1.09
CA GLU A 46 1.60 2.93 -2.13
C GLU A 46 2.71 2.03 -1.55
N TRP A 47 3.23 1.14 -2.39
CA TRP A 47 4.43 0.37 -2.11
C TRP A 47 5.59 1.32 -1.91
N TRP A 48 6.38 1.03 -0.90
CA TRP A 48 7.51 1.84 -0.51
C TRP A 48 8.67 0.93 -0.11
N TYR A 49 9.89 1.39 -0.37
CA TYR A 49 11.11 0.69 0.03
C TYR A 49 12.12 1.65 0.64
N PRO A 50 12.91 1.21 1.64
CA PRO A 50 14.05 1.99 2.13
C PRO A 50 15.11 2.21 1.06
N GLU A 51 15.73 3.39 1.04
CA GLU A 51 16.70 3.80 -0.01
C GLU A 51 17.85 2.80 -0.19
N TYR A 52 18.29 2.13 0.90
CA TYR A 52 19.34 1.12 0.86
C TYR A 52 19.02 -0.09 -0.03
N MET A 53 17.75 -0.33 -0.35
CA MET A 53 17.37 -1.42 -1.26
C MET A 53 17.73 -1.16 -2.71
N LYS A 54 18.01 0.10 -3.10
CA LYS A 54 18.51 0.43 -4.44
C LYS A 54 19.86 -0.22 -4.75
N GLU A 55 20.67 -0.52 -3.74
CA GLU A 55 21.93 -1.23 -3.95
C GLU A 55 21.70 -2.66 -4.45
N LYS A 56 20.59 -3.29 -4.05
CA LYS A 56 20.23 -4.66 -4.42
C LYS A 56 19.30 -4.72 -5.63
N CYS A 57 18.47 -3.70 -5.83
CA CYS A 57 17.63 -3.55 -7.00
C CYS A 57 17.76 -2.12 -7.58
N PRO A 58 18.79 -1.86 -8.40
CA PRO A 58 19.10 -0.53 -8.90
C PRO A 58 18.12 0.02 -9.95
N GLY A 59 17.19 -0.80 -10.45
CA GLY A 59 16.14 -0.35 -11.38
C GLY A 59 15.00 0.41 -10.71
N LEU A 60 14.90 0.37 -9.38
CA LEU A 60 13.93 1.14 -8.61
C LEU A 60 14.20 2.67 -8.71
N PRO A 61 13.16 3.52 -8.70
CA PRO A 61 11.78 3.25 -8.27
C PRO A 61 10.83 2.66 -9.33
N ASN A 62 11.25 2.51 -10.59
CA ASN A 62 10.38 1.98 -11.65
C ASN A 62 9.88 0.58 -11.27
N TRP A 63 8.56 0.40 -11.20
CA TRP A 63 7.93 -0.86 -10.84
C TRP A 63 8.33 -2.02 -11.76
N GLU A 64 8.66 -1.76 -13.03
CA GLU A 64 9.08 -2.80 -13.98
C GLU A 64 10.37 -3.50 -13.53
N ALA A 65 11.21 -2.83 -12.73
CA ALA A 65 12.38 -3.45 -12.13
C ALA A 65 12.02 -4.64 -11.21
N LEU A 66 10.83 -4.61 -10.61
CA LEU A 66 10.33 -5.68 -9.74
C LEU A 66 9.99 -6.97 -10.50
N LYS A 67 9.88 -6.91 -11.84
CA LYS A 67 9.71 -8.12 -12.68
C LYS A 67 10.99 -8.94 -12.79
N ASP A 68 12.15 -8.33 -12.56
CA ASP A 68 13.42 -9.06 -12.57
C ASP A 68 13.47 -10.00 -11.35
N GLU A 69 13.64 -11.29 -11.60
CA GLU A 69 13.66 -12.32 -10.55
C GLU A 69 14.73 -12.05 -9.49
N LYS A 70 15.88 -11.46 -9.84
CA LYS A 70 16.92 -11.13 -8.86
C LYS A 70 16.53 -9.93 -8.01
N CYS A 71 15.87 -8.94 -8.61
CA CYS A 71 15.31 -7.83 -7.86
C CYS A 71 14.27 -8.36 -6.85
N ALA A 72 13.35 -9.21 -7.29
CA ALA A 72 12.34 -9.80 -6.42
C ALA A 72 12.95 -10.71 -5.34
N GLU A 73 13.88 -11.59 -5.71
CA GLU A 73 14.61 -12.45 -4.76
C GLU A 73 15.38 -11.59 -3.72
N ALA A 74 15.86 -10.41 -4.09
CA ALA A 74 16.50 -9.49 -3.15
C ALA A 74 15.55 -8.94 -2.07
N PHE A 75 14.23 -9.00 -2.30
CA PHE A 75 13.16 -8.71 -1.33
C PHE A 75 12.58 -9.97 -0.65
N SER A 76 13.10 -11.16 -0.96
CA SER A 76 12.54 -12.41 -0.43
C SER A 76 12.83 -12.60 1.06
N THR A 77 11.95 -13.36 1.71
CA THR A 77 12.19 -13.97 3.02
C THR A 77 12.34 -15.48 2.88
N ALA A 78 12.73 -16.15 3.96
CA ALA A 78 12.80 -17.62 3.95
C ALA A 78 11.47 -18.31 3.61
N GLU A 79 10.34 -17.63 3.84
CA GLU A 79 8.98 -18.16 3.63
C GLU A 79 8.49 -17.94 2.20
N THR A 80 8.98 -16.88 1.53
CA THR A 80 8.51 -16.47 0.20
C THR A 80 9.51 -16.84 -0.91
N ALA A 81 10.75 -17.18 -0.56
CA ALA A 81 11.79 -17.51 -1.52
C ALA A 81 11.34 -18.62 -2.51
N PRO A 82 11.57 -18.42 -3.82
CA PRO A 82 12.38 -17.37 -4.43
C PRO A 82 11.64 -16.03 -4.68
N LYS A 83 10.34 -15.94 -4.42
CA LYS A 83 9.56 -14.72 -4.64
C LYS A 83 9.94 -13.64 -3.63
N GLY A 84 9.85 -12.39 -4.06
CA GLY A 84 9.95 -11.24 -3.15
C GLY A 84 8.77 -11.22 -2.18
N ARG A 85 9.00 -10.73 -0.96
CA ARG A 85 7.90 -10.47 -0.03
C ARG A 85 7.48 -9.01 -0.12
N TYR A 86 6.20 -8.77 -0.36
CA TYR A 86 5.56 -7.49 -0.13
C TYR A 86 4.74 -7.55 1.17
N LEU A 87 5.01 -6.63 2.09
CA LEU A 87 4.28 -6.51 3.35
C LEU A 87 3.14 -5.50 3.20
N GLY A 88 1.94 -5.99 2.90
CA GLY A 88 0.72 -5.19 2.77
C GLY A 88 0.20 -4.69 4.12
N GLY A 89 -0.64 -3.66 4.07
CA GLY A 89 -1.40 -3.20 5.24
C GLY A 89 -2.37 -4.27 5.76
N PRO A 90 -2.95 -4.09 6.97
CA PRO A 90 -4.05 -4.91 7.45
C PRO A 90 -5.16 -5.07 6.43
N VAL A 91 -5.65 -6.30 6.25
CA VAL A 91 -6.71 -6.65 5.28
C VAL A 91 -7.96 -5.76 5.44
N THR A 92 -8.25 -5.31 6.67
CA THR A 92 -9.39 -4.43 6.95
C THR A 92 -9.25 -3.01 6.39
N TRP A 93 -8.07 -2.61 5.91
CA TRP A 93 -7.85 -1.33 5.24
C TRP A 93 -8.22 -1.39 3.75
N GLY A 94 -8.43 -2.59 3.21
CA GLY A 94 -8.68 -2.78 1.78
C GLY A 94 -7.40 -2.67 0.97
N GLY A 95 -7.54 -2.23 -0.28
CA GLY A 95 -6.48 -2.30 -1.29
C GLY A 95 -6.60 -3.55 -2.16
N PHE A 96 -5.80 -3.57 -3.23
CA PHE A 96 -5.82 -4.61 -4.26
C PHE A 96 -4.38 -5.07 -4.57
N ASP A 97 -3.57 -5.23 -3.52
CA ASP A 97 -2.15 -5.54 -3.67
C ASP A 97 -1.93 -6.96 -4.22
N ASP A 98 -2.76 -7.93 -3.82
CA ASP A 98 -2.76 -9.28 -4.37
C ASP A 98 -3.11 -9.27 -5.87
N GLU A 99 -4.19 -8.59 -6.24
CA GLU A 99 -4.63 -8.45 -7.62
C GLU A 99 -3.63 -7.68 -8.47
N ARG A 100 -2.97 -6.67 -7.89
CA ARG A 100 -1.89 -5.93 -8.57
C ARG A 100 -0.70 -6.84 -8.86
N VAL A 101 -0.28 -7.66 -7.90
CA VAL A 101 0.80 -8.64 -8.11
C VAL A 101 0.44 -9.61 -9.22
N GLU A 102 -0.79 -10.12 -9.24
CA GLU A 102 -1.28 -11.02 -10.29
C GLU A 102 -1.35 -10.34 -11.66
N ALA A 103 -2.02 -9.18 -11.75
CA ALA A 103 -2.24 -8.45 -13.00
C ALA A 103 -0.94 -7.99 -13.66
N LEU A 104 0.06 -7.62 -12.85
CA LEU A 104 1.35 -7.15 -13.34
C LEU A 104 2.38 -8.27 -13.53
N ASP A 105 2.01 -9.52 -13.21
CA ASP A 105 2.88 -10.71 -13.22
C ASP A 105 4.16 -10.47 -12.41
N LEU A 106 4.01 -9.94 -11.20
CA LEU A 106 5.14 -9.68 -10.31
C LEU A 106 5.54 -10.97 -9.58
N PRO A 107 6.84 -11.33 -9.54
CA PRO A 107 7.35 -12.46 -8.77
C PRO A 107 7.41 -12.15 -7.26
N PHE A 108 6.29 -11.67 -6.71
CA PHE A 108 6.12 -11.31 -5.30
C PHE A 108 5.00 -12.14 -4.66
N GLU A 109 5.06 -12.27 -3.35
CA GLU A 109 3.98 -12.77 -2.51
C GLU A 109 3.56 -11.67 -1.53
N VAL A 110 2.25 -11.43 -1.46
CA VAL A 110 1.66 -10.44 -0.57
C VAL A 110 1.40 -11.08 0.78
N ILE A 111 1.96 -10.48 1.83
CA ILE A 111 1.74 -10.87 3.22
C ILE A 111 1.16 -9.66 3.94
N HIS A 112 -0.05 -9.78 4.49
CA HIS A 112 -0.68 -8.68 5.22
C HIS A 112 -0.22 -8.62 6.67
N ALA A 113 0.18 -7.43 7.11
CA ALA A 113 0.41 -7.16 8.51
C ALA A 113 -0.89 -7.29 9.30
N GLY A 114 -0.85 -7.92 10.49
CA GLY A 114 -2.06 -8.04 11.33
C GLY A 114 -2.55 -6.71 11.92
N THR A 115 -1.68 -5.71 12.03
CA THR A 115 -1.97 -4.38 12.60
C THR A 115 -1.03 -3.33 12.02
N ASP A 116 -1.42 -2.04 12.11
CA ASP A 116 -0.55 -0.88 11.87
C ASP A 116 0.79 -0.99 12.63
N ALA A 117 0.71 -1.33 13.93
CA ALA A 117 1.87 -1.47 14.78
C ALA A 117 2.84 -2.56 14.30
N ALA A 118 2.31 -3.68 13.80
CA ALA A 118 3.13 -4.76 13.25
C ALA A 118 3.84 -4.34 11.95
N LEU A 119 3.13 -3.67 11.04
CA LEU A 119 3.67 -3.14 9.79
C LEU A 119 4.89 -2.24 10.06
N PHE A 120 4.75 -1.28 10.96
CA PHE A 120 5.83 -0.34 11.26
C PHE A 120 6.92 -0.88 12.19
N ALA A 121 6.62 -1.89 13.01
CA ALA A 121 7.64 -2.62 13.77
C ALA A 121 8.55 -3.43 12.83
N GLU A 122 8.00 -4.04 11.78
CA GLU A 122 8.80 -4.70 10.75
C GLU A 122 9.66 -3.69 9.98
N LEU A 123 9.11 -2.53 9.62
CA LEU A 123 9.90 -1.44 9.00
C LEU A 123 11.08 -1.01 9.88
N GLU A 124 10.86 -0.72 11.16
CA GLU A 124 11.93 -0.35 12.09
C GLU A 124 13.01 -1.45 12.16
N SER A 125 12.58 -2.71 12.34
CA SER A 125 13.49 -3.85 12.45
C SER A 125 14.31 -4.09 11.18
N ALA A 126 13.70 -3.94 10.01
CA ALA A 126 14.37 -4.07 8.73
C ALA A 126 15.35 -2.91 8.51
N TYR A 127 14.92 -1.68 8.78
CA TYR A 127 15.73 -0.48 8.58
C TYR A 127 16.99 -0.48 9.46
N GLN A 128 16.87 -0.86 10.74
CA GLN A 128 18.01 -0.94 11.66
C GLN A 128 19.06 -1.97 11.23
N ARG A 129 18.65 -3.06 10.58
CA ARG A 129 19.52 -4.16 10.16
C ARG A 129 19.87 -4.12 8.67
N GLN A 130 19.38 -3.11 7.94
CA GLN A 130 19.40 -3.05 6.48
C GLN A 130 18.91 -4.35 5.82
N ALA A 131 17.88 -4.95 6.42
CA ALA A 131 17.27 -6.18 5.93
C ALA A 131 16.32 -5.88 4.75
N PRO A 132 16.08 -6.85 3.84
CA PRO A 132 15.10 -6.69 2.77
C PRO A 132 13.71 -6.35 3.29
N ILE A 133 13.08 -5.30 2.72
CA ILE A 133 11.68 -4.99 2.95
C ILE A 133 11.11 -4.15 1.79
N MET A 134 9.97 -4.59 1.26
CA MET A 134 9.04 -3.81 0.46
C MET A 134 7.71 -3.84 1.21
N LEU A 135 7.10 -2.69 1.46
CA LEU A 135 5.90 -2.63 2.30
C LEU A 135 4.96 -1.51 1.87
N TRP A 136 3.72 -1.62 2.32
CA TRP A 136 2.73 -0.57 2.21
C TRP A 136 3.07 0.60 3.15
N ILE A 137 3.10 1.82 2.63
CA ILE A 137 3.16 3.04 3.44
C ILE A 137 2.11 4.02 2.94
N TYR A 138 1.71 4.94 3.81
CA TYR A 138 0.82 6.04 3.50
C TYR A 138 1.43 7.38 3.88
N ALA A 139 0.97 8.43 3.22
CA ALA A 139 1.25 9.83 3.53
C ALA A 139 -0.08 10.60 3.51
N PRO A 140 -0.29 11.54 4.45
CA PRO A 140 0.62 11.93 5.53
C PRO A 140 0.79 10.86 6.61
N HIS A 141 2.02 10.60 7.04
CA HIS A 141 2.35 9.68 8.13
C HIS A 141 3.76 9.98 8.67
N TRP A 142 4.09 9.50 9.87
CA TRP A 142 5.41 9.75 10.48
C TRP A 142 6.53 8.93 9.83
N ALA A 143 6.23 7.76 9.26
CA ALA A 143 7.24 6.82 8.78
C ALA A 143 8.10 7.38 7.62
N PRO A 144 7.52 7.95 6.55
CA PRO A 144 8.31 8.61 5.48
C PRO A 144 9.17 9.79 5.96
N ALA A 145 8.82 10.43 7.08
CA ALA A 145 9.61 11.53 7.65
C ALA A 145 10.80 11.02 8.47
N LYS A 146 10.69 9.83 9.06
CA LYS A 146 11.74 9.21 9.88
C LYS A 146 12.74 8.40 9.05
N TYR A 147 12.24 7.64 8.09
CA TYR A 147 13.06 6.70 7.30
C TYR A 147 13.27 7.22 5.90
N LYS A 148 14.52 7.13 5.41
CA LYS A 148 14.82 7.46 4.02
C LYS A 148 14.42 6.31 3.10
N GLY A 149 13.66 6.64 2.07
CA GLY A 149 13.24 5.70 1.05
C GLY A 149 12.26 6.35 0.09
N GLU A 150 11.73 5.53 -0.79
CA GLU A 150 11.02 6.00 -1.97
C GLU A 150 9.80 5.14 -2.24
N TRP A 151 8.81 5.77 -2.87
CA TRP A 151 7.64 5.08 -3.38
C TRP A 151 8.01 4.33 -4.66
N VAL A 152 7.46 3.14 -4.85
CA VAL A 152 7.49 2.49 -6.15
C VAL A 152 6.66 3.32 -7.13
N GLU A 153 7.20 3.54 -8.32
CA GLU A 153 6.54 4.26 -9.40
C GLU A 153 5.77 3.25 -10.25
N PHE A 154 4.56 2.91 -9.80
CA PHE A 154 3.56 2.21 -10.64
C PHE A 154 2.99 3.15 -11.71
N PRO A 155 2.32 2.62 -12.74
CA PRO A 155 1.55 3.44 -13.68
C PRO A 155 0.58 4.36 -12.93
N GLU A 156 0.40 5.58 -13.42
CA GLU A 156 -0.55 6.51 -12.82
C GLU A 156 -1.95 5.89 -12.78
N TYR A 157 -2.66 6.13 -11.67
CA TYR A 157 -4.02 5.66 -11.51
C TYR A 157 -4.92 6.18 -12.64
N THR A 158 -5.66 5.25 -13.25
CA THR A 158 -6.78 5.53 -14.13
C THR A 158 -7.98 4.69 -13.69
N LYS A 159 -9.21 5.11 -13.99
CA LYS A 159 -10.40 4.31 -13.62
C LYS A 159 -10.39 2.96 -14.33
N GLU A 160 -9.79 2.94 -15.51
CA GLU A 160 -9.61 1.80 -16.37
C GLU A 160 -8.79 0.71 -15.70
N CYS A 161 -7.89 1.03 -14.75
CA CYS A 161 -7.09 0.05 -14.00
C CYS A 161 -7.91 -1.05 -13.28
N TYR A 162 -9.18 -0.79 -12.97
CA TYR A 162 -10.06 -1.77 -12.32
C TYR A 162 -11.03 -2.48 -13.29
N THR A 163 -11.00 -2.15 -14.57
CA THR A 163 -12.00 -2.60 -15.56
C THR A 163 -11.40 -3.11 -16.88
N ASP A 164 -10.13 -2.80 -17.17
CA ASP A 164 -9.38 -3.30 -18.32
C ASP A 164 -8.33 -4.32 -17.84
N PRO A 165 -8.55 -5.62 -18.09
CA PRO A 165 -7.72 -6.72 -17.57
C PRO A 165 -6.35 -6.83 -18.24
#